data_AF-A0A538N103-F1
#
_entry.id   AF-A0A538N103-F1
#
_cell.length_a   1.000
_cell.length_b   1.000
_cell.length_c   1.000
_cell.angle_alpha   90.00
_cell.angle_beta   90.00
_cell.angle_gamma   90.00
#
_symmetry.space_group_name_H-M   'P 1'
#
loop_
_entity.id
_entity.type
_entity.pdbx_description
1 polymer ?
#
loop_
_entity_poly.entity_id
_entity_poly.type
_entity_poly.pdbx_seq_one_letter_code
_entity_poly.pdbx_strand_id
1 'polypeptide(L)'
;GDTVIFEEFKSTGTAELKLDRRIAEKRVFPAIDVEASSTRKDEILLSPDELVVTRRLRKVLQSREGSQPIELLLDLLGRTRSNAEFLMQIAQSTPA
;
A
#
# COMPACT_ATOMS: atom_id res chain seq x y z
N GLY A 1 26.88 -6.64 -3.66
CA GLY A 1 26.63 -7.79 -2.79
C GLY A 1 25.14 -8.01 -2.67
N ASP A 2 24.47 -7.18 -1.89
CA ASP A 2 23.03 -7.36 -1.57
C ASP A 2 22.06 -7.02 -2.70
N THR A 3 22.42 -6.08 -3.59
CA THR A 3 21.55 -5.64 -4.69
C THR A 3 21.34 -6.70 -5.77
N VAL A 4 22.37 -7.46 -6.11
CA VAL A 4 22.32 -8.49 -7.17
C VAL A 4 21.46 -9.69 -6.74
N ILE A 5 21.59 -10.10 -5.47
CA ILE A 5 20.79 -11.19 -4.90
C ILE A 5 19.30 -10.78 -4.82
N PHE A 6 19.00 -9.53 -4.46
CA PHE A 6 17.63 -9.03 -4.41
C PHE A 6 16.93 -9.02 -5.77
N GLU A 7 17.66 -8.70 -6.85
CA GLU A 7 17.14 -8.71 -8.21
C GLU A 7 16.87 -10.14 -8.75
N GLU A 8 17.70 -11.12 -8.40
CA GLU A 8 17.49 -12.52 -8.79
C GLU A 8 16.23 -13.13 -8.15
N PHE A 9 15.96 -12.89 -6.86
CA PHE A 9 14.76 -13.40 -6.19
C PHE A 9 13.46 -12.69 -6.64
N LYS A 10 13.57 -11.44 -7.10
CA LYS A 10 12.48 -10.69 -7.73
C LYS A 10 11.92 -11.37 -8.99
N SER A 11 12.76 -12.18 -9.67
CA SER A 11 12.39 -12.89 -10.89
C SER A 11 11.42 -14.07 -10.65
N THR A 12 11.17 -14.46 -9.39
CA THR A 12 10.31 -15.62 -9.06
C THR A 12 9.16 -15.29 -8.10
N GLY A 13 9.25 -14.19 -7.34
CA GLY A 13 8.22 -13.76 -6.40
C GLY A 13 6.99 -13.14 -7.09
N THR A 14 5.79 -13.56 -6.66
CA THR A 14 4.53 -12.92 -7.08
C THR A 14 4.05 -11.84 -6.10
N ALA A 15 4.63 -11.78 -4.89
CA ALA A 15 4.32 -10.75 -3.89
C ALA A 15 5.62 -10.15 -3.33
N GLU A 16 5.65 -8.83 -3.21
CA GLU A 16 6.75 -8.05 -2.64
C GLU A 16 6.21 -7.10 -1.58
N LEU A 17 6.72 -7.23 -0.36
CA LEU A 17 6.51 -6.29 0.73
C LEU A 17 7.83 -5.61 1.05
N LYS A 18 7.93 -4.32 0.75
CA LYS A 18 9.15 -3.54 0.99
C LYS A 18 9.03 -2.75 2.27
N LEU A 19 10.11 -2.81 3.07
CA LEU A 19 10.26 -2.02 4.28
C LEU A 19 11.26 -0.88 4.01
N ASP A 20 10.93 0.34 4.42
CA ASP A 20 11.79 1.50 4.24
C ASP A 20 12.42 1.92 5.57
N ARG A 21 13.76 1.95 5.60
CA ARG A 21 14.53 2.34 6.78
C ARG A 21 14.24 3.78 7.25
N ARG A 22 13.98 4.71 6.34
CA ARG A 22 13.67 6.12 6.66
C ARG A 22 12.34 6.25 7.39
N ILE A 23 11.37 5.39 7.06
CA ILE A 23 10.08 5.32 7.77
C ILE A 23 10.31 4.80 9.20
N ALA A 24 11.10 3.73 9.34
CA ALA A 24 11.45 3.16 10.65
C ALA A 24 12.27 4.13 11.53
N GLU A 25 13.20 4.89 10.96
CA GLU A 25 13.99 5.92 11.66
C GLU A 25 13.11 7.03 12.24
N LYS A 26 11.97 7.34 11.59
CA LYS A 26 10.94 8.25 12.10
C LYS A 26 9.98 7.60 13.11
N ARG A 27 10.20 6.32 13.45
CA ARG A 27 9.36 5.50 14.36
C ARG A 27 7.92 5.31 13.89
N VAL A 28 7.70 5.33 12.57
CA VAL A 28 6.40 4.99 11.99
C VAL A 28 6.37 3.49 11.72
N PHE A 29 5.38 2.81 12.30
CA PHE A 29 5.22 1.35 12.17
C PHE A 29 3.79 0.97 11.79
N PRO A 30 3.60 -0.03 10.91
CA PRO A 30 4.62 -0.80 10.20
C PRO A 30 5.38 0.05 9.15
N ALA A 31 6.69 -0.15 9.03
CA ALA A 31 7.57 0.67 8.18
C ALA A 31 7.52 0.28 6.69
N ILE A 32 6.31 0.15 6.14
CA ILE A 32 6.07 -0.37 4.78
C ILE A 32 6.15 0.78 3.77
N ASP A 33 6.91 0.56 2.71
CA ASP A 33 6.82 1.35 1.49
C ASP A 33 5.61 0.86 0.67
N VAL A 34 4.48 1.55 0.85
CA VAL A 34 3.19 1.17 0.25
C VAL A 34 3.16 1.39 -1.27
N GLU A 35 4.04 2.24 -1.80
CA GLU A 35 4.12 2.52 -3.22
C GLU A 35 4.92 1.42 -3.92
N ALA A 36 6.05 1.04 -3.34
CA ALA A 36 6.95 0.04 -3.91
C ALA A 36 6.57 -1.42 -3.59
N SER A 37 5.62 -1.64 -2.66
CA SER A 37 5.06 -2.98 -2.36
C SER A 37 3.93 -3.34 -3.31
N SER A 38 3.87 -4.59 -3.77
CA SER A 38 2.82 -5.04 -4.71
C SER A 38 2.71 -6.56 -4.80
N THR A 39 1.58 -7.03 -5.33
CA THR A 39 1.36 -8.43 -5.71
C THR A 39 0.99 -8.48 -7.19
N ARG A 40 1.62 -9.37 -7.96
CA ARG A 40 1.26 -9.64 -9.35
C ARG A 40 -0.06 -10.39 -9.39
N LYS A 41 -0.93 -10.03 -10.34
CA LYS A 41 -2.28 -10.58 -10.47
C LYS A 41 -3.11 -10.40 -9.21
N ASP A 42 -3.09 -9.21 -8.61
CA ASP A 42 -3.92 -8.93 -7.43
C ASP A 42 -5.44 -9.05 -7.73
N GLU A 43 -5.83 -8.97 -9.01
CA GLU A 43 -7.21 -9.17 -9.47
C GLU A 43 -7.78 -10.58 -9.24
N ILE A 44 -6.93 -11.60 -9.00
CA ILE A 44 -7.43 -12.95 -8.64
C ILE A 44 -7.58 -13.13 -7.11
N LEU A 45 -7.08 -12.17 -6.33
CA LEU A 45 -7.09 -12.22 -4.85
C LEU A 45 -8.19 -11.34 -4.26
N LEU A 46 -8.54 -10.25 -4.94
CA LEU A 46 -9.52 -9.27 -4.50
C LEU A 46 -10.84 -9.48 -5.25
N SER A 47 -11.96 -9.21 -4.58
CA SER A 47 -13.22 -9.06 -5.30
C SER A 47 -13.15 -7.88 -6.28
N PRO A 48 -14.00 -7.84 -7.34
CA PRO A 48 -13.99 -6.74 -8.30
C PRO A 48 -14.15 -5.36 -7.66
N ASP A 49 -15.00 -5.25 -6.64
CA ASP A 49 -15.26 -4.01 -5.93
C ASP A 49 -14.05 -3.58 -5.08
N GLU A 50 -13.44 -4.51 -4.34
CA GLU A 50 -12.22 -4.24 -3.57
C GLU A 50 -11.08 -3.80 -4.49
N LEU A 51 -10.89 -4.48 -5.63
CA LEU A 51 -9.84 -4.14 -6.59
C LEU A 51 -9.97 -2.70 -7.10
N VAL A 52 -11.18 -2.25 -7.43
CA VAL A 52 -11.44 -0.88 -7.87
C VAL A 52 -11.09 0.13 -6.77
N VAL A 53 -11.55 -0.12 -5.54
CA VAL A 53 -11.30 0.76 -4.39
C VAL A 53 -9.82 0.79 -4.02
N THR A 54 -9.15 -0.36 -3.96
CA THR A 54 -7.71 -0.45 -3.67
C THR A 54 -6.89 0.28 -4.73
N ARG A 55 -7.22 0.16 -6.03
CA ARG A 55 -6.53 0.92 -7.10
C ARG A 55 -6.72 2.43 -6.96
N ARG A 56 -7.92 2.89 -6.56
CA ARG A 56 -8.17 4.32 -6.27
C ARG A 56 -7.36 4.79 -5.07
N LEU A 57 -7.36 4.02 -3.98
CA LEU A 57 -6.55 4.32 -2.79
C LEU A 57 -5.07 4.47 -3.17
N ARG A 58 -4.50 3.56 -3.99
CA ARG A 58 -3.11 3.68 -4.44
C ARG A 58 -2.82 4.98 -5.18
N LYS A 59 -3.75 5.46 -6.03
CA LYS A 59 -3.60 6.75 -6.72
C LYS A 59 -3.60 7.93 -5.75
N VAL A 60 -4.49 7.93 -4.76
CA VAL A 60 -4.56 8.97 -3.72
C VAL A 60 -3.27 9.02 -2.89
N LEU A 61 -2.69 7.85 -2.60
CA LEU A 61 -1.44 7.74 -1.85
C LEU A 61 -0.23 8.26 -2.65
N GLN A 62 -0.24 8.14 -3.99
CA GLN A 62 0.82 8.62 -4.89
C GLN A 62 0.75 10.13 -5.17
N SER A 63 -0.43 10.75 -5.09
CA SER A 63 -0.66 12.11 -5.61
C SER A 63 -0.29 13.24 -4.65
N ARG A 64 0.25 12.94 -3.47
CA ARG A 64 0.53 13.96 -2.44
C ARG A 64 2.03 14.21 -2.32
N GLU A 65 2.51 15.25 -3.00
CA GLU A 65 3.87 15.74 -2.83
C GLU A 65 4.16 16.08 -1.36
N GLY A 66 5.25 15.54 -0.83
CA GLY A 66 5.77 15.86 0.50
C GLY A 66 5.12 15.12 1.68
N SER A 67 4.02 14.39 1.50
CA SER A 67 3.45 13.54 2.56
C SER A 67 3.99 12.10 2.47
N GLN A 68 4.29 11.47 3.60
CA GLN A 68 4.60 10.03 3.62
C GLN A 68 3.31 9.24 3.44
N PRO A 69 3.15 8.46 2.35
CA PRO A 69 1.89 7.78 2.05
C PRO A 69 1.44 6.81 3.17
N ILE A 70 2.40 6.16 3.85
CA ILE A 70 2.10 5.27 4.97
C ILE A 70 1.45 6.00 6.16
N GLU A 71 1.84 7.25 6.45
CA GLU A 71 1.28 7.99 7.59
C GLU A 71 -0.18 8.36 7.34
N LEU A 72 -0.50 8.79 6.12
CA LEU A 72 -1.89 9.03 5.70
C LEU A 72 -2.71 7.73 5.76
N LEU A 73 -2.15 6.63 5.25
CA LEU A 73 -2.84 5.33 5.31
C LEU A 73 -3.14 4.93 6.75
N LEU A 74 -2.18 5.07 7.67
CA LEU A 74 -2.36 4.74 9.08
C LEU A 74 -3.37 5.65 9.79
N ASP A 75 -3.38 6.95 9.49
CA ASP A 75 -4.39 7.88 10.01
C ASP A 75 -5.81 7.48 9.56
N LEU A 76 -5.99 7.15 8.28
CA LEU A 76 -7.29 6.73 7.77
C LEU A 76 -7.72 5.36 8.33
N LEU A 77 -6.80 4.39 8.40
CA LEU A 77 -7.08 3.08 9.00
C LEU A 77 -7.48 3.21 10.47
N GLY A 78 -6.78 4.05 11.24
CA GLY A 78 -7.04 4.30 12.66
C GLY A 78 -8.43 4.88 12.97
N ARG A 79 -9.14 5.41 11.96
CA ARG A 79 -10.52 5.91 12.09
C ARG A 79 -11.57 4.83 11.90
N THR A 80 -11.17 3.60 11.59
CA THR A 80 -12.07 2.49 11.26
C THR A 80 -11.76 1.27 12.10
N ARG A 81 -12.75 0.40 12.28
CA ARG A 81 -12.61 -0.82 13.09
C ARG A 81 -12.22 -2.04 12.25
N SER A 82 -12.33 -1.96 10.93
CA SER A 82 -12.02 -3.07 10.02
C SER A 82 -11.64 -2.58 8.62
N ASN A 83 -10.94 -3.43 7.88
CA ASN A 83 -10.61 -3.15 6.46
C ASN A 83 -11.87 -3.00 5.60
N ALA A 84 -12.95 -3.73 5.91
CA ALA A 84 -14.21 -3.60 5.19
C ALA A 84 -14.82 -2.19 5.37
N GLU A 85 -14.88 -1.70 6.60
CA GLU A 85 -15.34 -0.33 6.91
C GLU A 85 -14.44 0.72 6.24
N PHE A 86 -13.12 0.52 6.28
CA PHE A 86 -12.15 1.37 5.61
C PHE A 86 -12.40 1.46 4.09
N LEU A 87 -12.51 0.32 3.40
CA LEU A 87 -12.74 0.30 1.96
C LEU A 87 -14.08 0.93 1.59
N MET A 88 -15.13 0.75 2.40
CA MET A 88 -16.41 1.44 2.21
C MET A 88 -16.26 2.97 2.31
N GLN A 89 -15.50 3.48 3.27
CA GLN A 89 -15.25 4.92 3.40
C GLN A 89 -14.46 5.49 2.23
N ILE A 90 -13.43 4.78 1.74
CA ILE A 90 -12.65 5.20 0.57
C ILE A 90 -13.52 5.24 -0.69
N ALA A 91 -14.40 4.25 -0.86
CA ALA A 91 -15.33 4.18 -1.98
C ALA A 91 -16.29 5.38 -2.04
N GLN A 92 -16.69 5.91 -0.88
CA GLN A 92 -17.62 7.05 -0.78
C GLN A 92 -16.93 8.43 -0.90
N SER A 93 -15.66 8.54 -0.48
CA SER A 93 -14.96 9.83 -0.33
C SER A 93 -14.15 10.26 -1.55
N THR A 94 -13.95 9.37 -2.53
CA THR A 94 -13.16 9.66 -3.74
C THR A 94 -14.09 9.76 -4.96
N PRO A 95 -14.14 10.90 -5.68
CA PRO A 95 -14.93 11.01 -6.91
C PRO A 95 -14.50 9.97 -7.96
N ALA A 96 -15.43 9.59 -8.82
CA ALA A 96 -15.28 8.49 -9.78
C ALA A 96 -14.09 8.64 -10.74
#